data_AF-A0A5B7C501-F1
#
_entry.id   AF-A0A5B7C501-F1
#
_cell.length_a   1.000
_cell.length_b   1.000
_cell.length_c   1.000
_cell.angle_alpha   90.00
_cell.angle_beta   90.00
_cell.angle_gamma   90.00
#
_symmetry.space_group_name_H-M   'P 1'
#
loop_
_entity.id
_entity.type
_entity.pdbx_description
1 polymer ?
#
loop_
_entity_poly.entity_id
_entity_poly.type
_entity_poly.pdbx_seq_one_letter_code
_entity_poly.pdbx_strand_id
1 'polypeptide(L)'
;PMFVVALSAVIGLDDFELIESLRTMVIKTGYEGDVVVGTAVLNAYTRNGCLDFAMKFFETMPERNEYSWTTMIVAFSQCGRLDDAIALYKRVPEQSVATRTAMMTAYAQNGRIQEARHIFDE
;
A
#
# COMPACT_ATOMS: atom_id res chain seq x y z
N PRO A 1 -4.01 9.67 -19.45
CA PRO A 1 -5.24 10.45 -19.76
C PRO A 1 -6.54 9.63 -19.80
N MET A 2 -6.55 8.40 -20.35
CA MET A 2 -7.72 7.50 -20.25
C MET A 2 -7.63 6.56 -19.03
N PHE A 3 -6.44 6.03 -18.72
CA PHE A 3 -6.21 5.16 -17.56
C PHE A 3 -6.45 5.83 -16.21
N VAL A 4 -6.07 7.10 -16.03
CA VAL A 4 -6.23 7.83 -14.76
C VAL A 4 -7.71 8.11 -14.46
N VAL A 5 -8.50 8.41 -15.49
CA VAL A 5 -9.96 8.65 -15.34
C VAL A 5 -10.68 7.36 -14.98
N ALA A 6 -10.31 6.24 -15.62
CA ALA A 6 -10.81 4.92 -15.26
C ALA A 6 -10.42 4.53 -13.82
N LEU A 7 -9.17 4.78 -13.41
CA LEU A 7 -8.71 4.56 -12.04
C LEU A 7 -9.48 5.41 -11.03
N SER A 8 -9.71 6.70 -11.29
CA SER A 8 -10.49 7.56 -10.38
C SER A 8 -11.96 7.14 -10.26
N ALA A 9 -12.55 6.61 -11.33
CA ALA A 9 -13.93 6.12 -11.32
C ALA A 9 -14.07 4.80 -10.54
N VAL A 10 -13.09 3.91 -10.65
CA VAL A 10 -13.07 2.62 -9.93
C VAL A 10 -12.71 2.81 -8.45
N ILE A 11 -11.82 3.75 -8.12
CA ILE A 11 -11.49 4.08 -6.71
C ILE A 11 -12.70 4.65 -5.93
N GLY A 12 -13.73 5.14 -6.63
CA GLY A 12 -14.97 5.63 -6.04
C GLY A 12 -16.08 4.59 -5.89
N LEU A 13 -15.89 3.38 -6.43
CA LEU A 13 -16.86 2.29 -6.36
C LEU A 13 -16.26 1.22 -5.45
N ASP A 14 -16.85 1.02 -4.27
CA ASP A 14 -16.48 -0.06 -3.34
C ASP A 14 -16.91 -1.44 -3.90
N ASP A 15 -16.47 -1.76 -5.12
CA ASP A 15 -16.85 -2.94 -5.87
C ASP A 15 -15.63 -3.85 -6.12
N PHE A 16 -15.58 -4.94 -5.38
CA PHE A 16 -14.50 -5.92 -5.43
C PHE A 16 -14.33 -6.57 -6.80
N GLU A 17 -15.41 -6.80 -7.56
CA GLU A 17 -15.33 -7.44 -8.88
C GLU A 17 -14.60 -6.55 -9.90
N LEU A 18 -14.81 -5.24 -9.81
CA LEU A 18 -14.10 -4.25 -10.62
C LEU A 18 -12.61 -4.19 -10.28
N ILE A 19 -12.26 -4.30 -9.00
CA ILE A 19 -10.86 -4.30 -8.56
C ILE A 19 -10.12 -5.55 -9.08
N GLU A 20 -10.73 -6.74 -8.98
CA GLU A 20 -10.11 -7.97 -9.53
C GLU A 20 -10.02 -7.94 -11.07
N SER A 21 -11.01 -7.36 -11.75
CA SER A 21 -10.98 -7.16 -13.19
C SER A 21 -9.84 -6.21 -13.60
N LEU A 22 -9.67 -5.13 -12.84
CA LEU A 22 -8.58 -4.17 -13.05
C LEU A 22 -7.22 -4.81 -12.78
N ARG A 23 -7.06 -5.54 -11.67
CA ARG A 23 -5.86 -6.34 -11.39
C ARG A 23 -5.52 -7.28 -12.56
N THR A 24 -6.52 -8.01 -13.06
CA THR A 24 -6.33 -8.94 -14.19
C THR A 24 -5.89 -8.20 -15.45
N MET A 25 -6.46 -7.03 -15.73
CA MET A 25 -6.07 -6.20 -16.88
C MET A 25 -4.63 -5.71 -16.74
N VAL A 26 -4.25 -5.21 -15.57
CA VAL A 26 -2.89 -4.70 -15.29
C VAL A 26 -1.84 -5.79 -15.53
N ILE A 27 -2.06 -6.99 -15.00
CA ILE A 27 -1.16 -8.13 -15.17
C ILE A 27 -1.09 -8.57 -16.65
N LYS A 28 -2.23 -8.67 -17.34
CA LYS A 28 -2.25 -9.11 -18.75
C LYS A 28 -1.56 -8.13 -19.70
N THR A 29 -1.53 -6.86 -19.33
CA THR A 29 -0.96 -5.79 -20.16
C THR A 29 0.51 -5.50 -19.82
N GLY A 30 1.06 -6.12 -18.78
CA GLY A 30 2.45 -5.90 -18.35
C GLY A 30 2.65 -4.57 -17.60
N TYR A 31 1.56 -3.90 -17.19
CA TYR A 31 1.64 -2.62 -16.48
C TYR A 31 1.75 -2.78 -14.96
N GLU A 32 1.91 -3.99 -14.42
CA GLU A 32 2.13 -4.21 -12.99
C GLU A 32 3.43 -3.59 -12.47
N GLY A 33 4.40 -3.34 -13.35
CA GLY A 33 5.62 -2.59 -13.04
C GLY A 33 5.46 -1.07 -13.13
N ASP A 34 4.36 -0.58 -13.72
CA ASP A 34 4.07 0.85 -13.70
C ASP A 34 3.62 1.25 -12.30
N VAL A 35 4.45 2.04 -11.64
CA VAL A 35 4.22 2.53 -10.28
C VAL A 35 2.88 3.22 -10.11
N VAL A 36 2.45 4.02 -11.10
CA VAL A 36 1.20 4.79 -11.01
C VAL A 36 0.02 3.84 -11.08
N VAL A 37 0.05 2.88 -12.00
CA VAL A 37 -0.99 1.86 -12.17
C VAL A 37 -1.03 0.94 -10.95
N GLY A 38 0.12 0.37 -10.57
CA GLY A 38 0.24 -0.54 -9.44
C GLY A 38 -0.23 0.10 -8.14
N THR A 39 0.14 1.35 -7.87
CA THR A 39 -0.30 1.99 -6.62
C THR A 39 -1.78 2.37 -6.64
N ALA A 40 -2.36 2.66 -7.81
CA ALA A 40 -3.78 2.89 -7.89
C ALA A 40 -4.59 1.60 -7.64
N VAL A 41 -4.10 0.45 -8.07
CA VAL A 41 -4.68 -0.87 -7.71
C VAL A 41 -4.58 -1.12 -6.21
N LEU A 42 -3.41 -0.86 -5.61
CA LEU A 42 -3.23 -1.00 -4.16
C LEU A 42 -4.19 -0.10 -3.39
N ASN A 43 -4.30 1.17 -3.76
CA ASN A 43 -5.23 2.12 -3.15
C ASN A 43 -6.70 1.66 -3.25
N ALA A 44 -7.08 1.01 -4.35
CA ALA A 44 -8.43 0.45 -4.49
C ALA A 44 -8.67 -0.68 -3.49
N TYR A 45 -7.74 -1.63 -3.35
CA TYR A 45 -7.87 -2.70 -2.37
C TYR A 45 -7.84 -2.19 -0.92
N THR A 46 -6.95 -1.26 -0.59
CA THR A 46 -6.79 -0.77 0.79
C THR A 46 -8.01 0.02 1.26
N ARG A 47 -8.62 0.83 0.38
CA ARG A 47 -9.88 1.54 0.67
C ARG A 47 -11.06 0.60 0.91
N ASN A 48 -11.05 -0.56 0.27
CA ASN A 48 -12.07 -1.61 0.44
C ASN A 48 -11.76 -2.59 1.59
N GLY A 49 -10.73 -2.31 2.40
CA GLY A 49 -10.30 -3.21 3.49
C GLY A 49 -9.75 -4.56 3.03
N CYS A 50 -9.54 -4.74 1.72
CA CYS A 50 -9.11 -5.99 1.08
C CYS A 50 -7.58 -6.17 1.16
N LEU A 51 -7.01 -6.03 2.36
CA LEU A 51 -5.57 -5.94 2.57
C LEU A 51 -4.80 -7.22 2.16
N ASP A 52 -5.40 -8.39 2.28
CA ASP A 52 -4.75 -9.63 1.85
C ASP A 52 -4.61 -9.70 0.32
N PHE A 53 -5.58 -9.15 -0.41
CA PHE A 53 -5.51 -9.03 -1.87
C PHE A 53 -4.54 -7.92 -2.30
N ALA A 54 -4.55 -6.78 -1.58
CA ALA A 54 -3.55 -5.74 -1.76
C ALA A 54 -2.13 -6.31 -1.61
N MET A 55 -1.90 -7.11 -0.56
CA MET A 55 -0.61 -7.73 -0.29
C MET A 55 -0.24 -8.75 -1.36
N LYS A 56 -1.17 -9.59 -1.82
CA LYS A 56 -0.92 -10.51 -2.94
C LYS A 56 -0.52 -9.76 -4.21
N PHE A 57 -1.20 -8.67 -4.55
CA PHE A 57 -0.84 -7.85 -5.71
C PHE A 57 0.52 -7.16 -5.51
N PHE A 58 0.75 -6.60 -4.33
CA PHE A 58 2.04 -6.02 -3.95
C PHE A 58 3.19 -7.02 -4.13
N GLU A 59 3.00 -8.31 -3.78
CA GLU A 59 4.00 -9.36 -3.98
C GLU A 59 4.24 -9.73 -5.45
N THR A 60 3.28 -9.44 -6.34
CA THR A 60 3.44 -9.65 -7.79
C THR A 60 4.15 -8.50 -8.51
N MET A 61 4.29 -7.33 -7.87
CA MET A 61 4.96 -6.18 -8.51
C MET A 61 6.46 -6.47 -8.74
N PRO A 62 6.97 -6.36 -9.99
CA PRO A 62 8.37 -6.62 -10.29
C PRO A 62 9.27 -5.55 -9.66
N GLU A 63 8.83 -4.30 -9.65
CA GLU A 63 9.50 -3.18 -9.00
C GLU A 63 8.56 -2.53 -7.97
N ARG A 64 9.10 -2.27 -6.77
CA ARG A 64 8.38 -1.60 -5.68
C ARG A 64 9.14 -0.34 -5.32
N ASN A 65 8.50 0.80 -5.50
CA ASN A 65 9.06 2.08 -5.10
C ASN A 65 8.61 2.48 -3.70
N GLU A 66 9.19 3.57 -3.18
CA GLU A 66 8.86 4.17 -1.88
C GLU A 66 7.35 4.33 -1.66
N TYR A 67 6.61 4.75 -2.70
CA TYR A 67 5.18 4.99 -2.60
C TYR A 67 4.39 3.69 -2.36
N SER A 68 4.69 2.61 -3.10
CA SER A 68 4.05 1.31 -2.92
C SER A 68 4.25 0.73 -1.49
N TRP A 69 5.47 0.86 -0.94
CA TRP A 69 5.76 0.47 0.45
C TRP A 69 4.98 1.30 1.46
N THR A 70 5.02 2.63 1.30
CA THR A 70 4.34 3.57 2.21
C THR A 70 2.83 3.33 2.22
N THR A 71 2.21 3.13 1.06
CA THR A 71 0.78 2.82 0.93
C THR A 71 0.39 1.57 1.72
N MET A 72 1.14 0.48 1.60
CA MET A 72 0.84 -0.76 2.31
C MET A 72 1.05 -0.65 3.83
N ILE A 73 2.12 0.02 4.28
CA ILE A 73 2.37 0.26 5.71
C ILE A 73 1.22 1.06 6.34
N VAL A 74 0.82 2.16 5.70
CA VAL A 74 -0.30 3.01 6.15
C VAL A 74 -1.59 2.22 6.19
N ALA A 75 -1.87 1.41 5.15
CA ALA A 75 -3.09 0.63 5.08
C ALA A 75 -3.19 -0.43 6.17
N PHE A 76 -2.12 -1.19 6.43
CA PHE A 76 -2.08 -2.14 7.55
C PHE A 76 -2.28 -1.42 8.89
N SER A 77 -1.62 -0.27 9.09
CA SER A 77 -1.78 0.53 10.30
C SER A 77 -3.22 0.98 10.53
N GLN A 78 -3.87 1.55 9.51
CA GLN A 78 -5.24 2.08 9.61
C GLN A 78 -6.28 0.98 9.88
N CYS A 79 -6.03 -0.25 9.45
CA CYS A 79 -6.87 -1.41 9.75
C CYS A 79 -6.50 -2.12 11.07
N GLY A 80 -5.63 -1.54 11.90
CA GLY A 80 -5.22 -2.12 13.18
C GLY A 80 -4.30 -3.35 13.07
N ARG A 81 -3.78 -3.64 11.87
CA ARG A 81 -2.86 -4.75 11.59
C ARG A 81 -1.41 -4.29 11.76
N LEU A 82 -1.08 -3.75 12.93
CA LEU A 82 0.23 -3.16 13.19
C LEU A 82 1.38 -4.16 12.98
N ASP A 83 1.22 -5.42 13.41
CA ASP A 83 2.28 -6.42 13.28
C ASP A 83 2.63 -6.71 11.81
N ASP A 84 1.64 -6.69 10.91
CA ASP A 84 1.87 -6.79 9.47
C ASP A 84 2.57 -5.54 8.91
N ALA A 85 2.21 -4.36 9.40
CA ALA A 85 2.91 -3.11 9.04
C ALA A 85 4.39 -3.15 9.46
N ILE A 86 4.69 -3.64 10.68
CA ILE A 86 6.06 -3.83 11.18
C ILE A 86 6.82 -4.84 10.32
N ALA A 87 6.21 -6.00 10.04
CA ALA A 87 6.82 -7.04 9.23
C ALA A 87 7.15 -6.53 7.81
N LEU A 88 6.25 -5.73 7.23
CA LEU A 88 6.46 -5.12 5.93
C LEU A 88 7.56 -4.04 5.97
N TYR A 89 7.54 -3.17 6.98
CA TYR A 89 8.53 -2.09 7.12
C TYR A 89 9.97 -2.63 7.22
N LYS A 90 10.17 -3.77 7.89
CA LYS A 90 11.48 -4.46 7.96
C LYS A 90 11.99 -4.95 6.60
N ARG A 91 11.13 -5.06 5.60
CA ARG A 91 11.48 -5.48 4.22
C ARG A 91 11.78 -4.30 3.31
N VAL A 92 11.55 -3.06 3.76
CA VAL A 92 11.84 -1.86 2.97
C VAL A 92 13.35 -1.76 2.75
N PRO A 93 13.85 -1.76 1.50
CA PRO A 93 15.29 -1.75 1.22
C PRO A 93 16.00 -0.49 1.72
N GLU A 94 15.35 0.66 1.57
CA GLU A 94 15.84 1.97 2.02
C GLU A 94 14.72 2.68 2.78
N GLN A 95 14.92 2.84 4.09
CA GLN A 95 13.94 3.48 4.96
C GLN A 95 13.94 4.99 4.76
N SER A 96 13.20 5.42 3.76
CA SER A 96 12.99 6.83 3.46
C SER A 96 12.22 7.57 4.57
N VAL A 97 12.22 8.90 4.49
CA VAL A 97 11.41 9.76 5.37
C VAL A 97 9.93 9.38 5.31
N ALA A 98 9.38 9.03 4.13
CA ALA A 98 7.97 8.67 4.00
C ALA A 98 7.64 7.36 4.73
N THR A 99 8.44 6.31 4.53
CA THR A 99 8.21 5.01 5.17
C THR A 99 8.42 5.07 6.69
N ARG A 100 9.43 5.83 7.15
CA ARG A 100 9.66 6.13 8.58
C ARG A 100 8.50 6.88 9.20
N THR A 101 8.01 7.94 8.54
CA THR A 101 6.87 8.73 9.03
C THR A 101 5.60 7.88 9.11
N ALA A 102 5.35 7.03 8.11
CA ALA A 102 4.24 6.09 8.14
C ALA A 102 4.34 5.11 9.31
N MET A 103 5.52 4.51 9.53
CA MET A 103 5.72 3.56 10.62
C MET A 103 5.68 4.21 12.01
N MET A 104 6.24 5.42 12.16
CA MET A 104 6.15 6.22 13.37
C MET A 104 4.69 6.55 13.71
N THR A 105 3.91 6.97 12.72
CA THR A 105 2.48 7.23 12.87
C THR A 105 1.74 5.96 13.27
N ALA A 106 2.09 4.81 12.67
CA ALA A 106 1.50 3.53 13.00
C ALA A 106 1.74 3.12 14.45
N TYR A 107 2.97 3.27 14.94
CA TYR A 107 3.29 3.03 16.34
C TYR A 107 2.53 3.98 17.28
N ALA A 108 2.49 5.28 16.96
CA ALA A 108 1.80 6.27 17.77
C ALA A 108 0.28 5.98 17.89
N GLN A 109 -0.38 5.67 16.77
CA GLN A 109 -1.82 5.36 16.73
C GLN A 109 -2.19 4.10 17.51
N ASN A 110 -1.25 3.17 17.66
CA ASN A 110 -1.44 1.91 18.39
C ASN A 110 -0.87 1.95 19.82
N GLY A 111 -0.53 3.14 20.34
CA GLY A 111 -0.03 3.31 21.71
C GLY A 111 1.41 2.85 21.96
N ARG A 112 2.15 2.46 20.91
CA ARG A 112 3.56 2.05 20.98
C ARG A 112 4.50 3.27 20.94
N ILE A 113 4.37 4.12 21.95
CA ILE A 113 5.02 5.45 21.96
C ILE A 113 6.56 5.35 22.01
N GLN A 114 7.10 4.31 22.64
CA GLN A 114 8.55 4.13 22.73
C GLN A 114 9.16 3.82 21.36
N GLU A 115 8.53 2.92 20.61
CA GLU A 115 8.94 2.56 19.26
C GLU A 115 8.77 3.73 18.27
N ALA A 116 7.69 4.51 18.40
CA ALA A 116 7.50 5.73 17.63
C ALA A 116 8.64 6.74 17.88
N ARG A 117 9.03 6.93 19.15
CA ARG A 117 10.14 7.81 19.53
C ARG A 117 11.48 7.33 18.98
N HIS A 118 11.74 6.03 19.01
CA HIS A 118 12.98 5.47 18.46
C HIS A 118 13.15 5.81 16.97
N ILE A 119 12.08 5.68 16.17
CA ILE A 119 12.14 6.06 14.74
C ILE A 119 12.32 7.57 14.55
N PHE A 120 11.80 8.40 15.46
CA PHE A 120 11.94 9.86 15.39
C PHE A 120 13.35 10.35 15.73
N ASP A 121 14.03 9.66 16.65
CA ASP A 121 15.35 10.05 17.15
C ASP A 121 16.53 9.56 16.25
N GLU A 122 16.25 8.70 15.25
CA GLU A 122 17.21 8.22 14.22
C GLU A 122 17.39 9.18 13.04
#